data_AF-A0A9W6QWE5-F1
#
_entry.id   AF-A0A9W6QWE5-F1
#
_cell.length_a   1.000
_cell.length_b   1.000
_cell.length_c   1.000
_cell.angle_alpha   90.00
_cell.angle_beta   90.00
_cell.angle_gamma   90.00
#
_symmetry.space_group_name_H-M   'P 1'
#
loop_
_entity.id
_entity.type
_entity.pdbx_description
1 polymer ?
#
loop_
_entity_poly.entity_id
_entity_poly.type
_entity_poly.pdbx_seq_one_letter_code
_entity_poly.pdbx_strand_id
1 'polypeptide(L)'
;MPLLFDGELYVDYGQFYVESRPPPPAADVVIRQTSERAAYWHACARELPPPPTPAQRAEARRQQRLAGRQKLREVWQAAEVRWWGGRAPSERIRRINGALAIALLDRDLLDKIENLDETAQRAIAIWAAGRAYREAGLSDLDWVTPAFAALEHGRPLPRPFDDHDAAWQLLSTDSRVPRTTVASYDGRHDRISQQHAAVPALWSAAAGDPLAAGVETLFHATVTFGSGYPRLFAEVHQEFPVLSTS
;
A
#
# COMPACT_ATOMS: atom_id res chain seq x y z
N MET A 1 49.01 -39.62 -11.39
CA MET A 1 49.27 -40.65 -12.40
C MET A 1 49.49 -39.96 -13.74
N PRO A 2 50.44 -40.46 -14.56
CA PRO A 2 50.74 -39.89 -15.86
C PRO A 2 49.60 -40.19 -16.82
N LEU A 3 49.14 -39.18 -17.56
CA LEU A 3 48.28 -39.38 -18.71
C LEU A 3 49.15 -39.99 -19.81
N LEU A 4 48.96 -41.27 -20.11
CA LEU A 4 49.58 -41.91 -21.26
C LEU A 4 48.79 -41.44 -22.49
N PHE A 5 49.41 -40.57 -23.29
CA PHE A 5 48.94 -40.20 -24.62
C PHE A 5 49.65 -41.15 -25.60
N ASP A 6 48.89 -41.93 -26.37
CA ASP A 6 49.44 -42.79 -27.43
C ASP A 6 48.98 -42.25 -28.78
N GLY A 7 49.88 -41.55 -29.46
CA GLY A 7 49.64 -40.88 -30.74
C GLY A 7 50.62 -39.73 -30.98
N GLU A 8 51.29 -39.71 -32.13
CA GLU A 8 52.19 -38.62 -32.54
C GLU A 8 51.42 -37.30 -32.71
N LEU A 9 51.81 -36.29 -31.93
CA LEU A 9 51.32 -34.92 -32.06
C LEU A 9 52.21 -34.15 -33.04
N TYR A 10 51.74 -34.00 -34.28
CA TYR A 10 52.32 -33.06 -35.23
C TYR A 10 51.88 -31.65 -34.84
N VAL A 11 52.82 -30.83 -34.37
CA VAL A 11 52.55 -29.48 -33.86
C VAL A 11 52.80 -28.48 -34.98
N ASP A 12 51.73 -27.98 -35.60
CA ASP A 12 51.76 -26.74 -36.39
C ASP A 12 51.15 -25.62 -35.55
N TYR A 13 51.75 -24.42 -35.59
CA TYR A 13 51.41 -23.31 -34.71
C TYR A 13 50.03 -22.72 -35.07
N GLY A 14 48.96 -23.36 -34.59
CA GLY A 14 47.58 -22.91 -34.68
C GLY A 14 46.87 -23.15 -33.34
N GLN A 15 46.04 -22.21 -32.92
CA GLN A 15 45.34 -22.19 -31.63
C GLN A 15 44.71 -23.56 -31.27
N PHE A 16 45.07 -24.12 -30.12
CA PHE A 16 44.42 -25.32 -29.59
C PHE A 16 43.13 -24.93 -28.86
N TYR A 17 42.00 -25.45 -29.32
CA TYR A 17 40.75 -25.46 -28.56
C TYR A 17 40.72 -26.72 -27.68
N VAL A 18 40.75 -26.53 -26.37
CA VAL A 18 40.46 -27.62 -25.41
C VAL A 18 38.95 -27.64 -25.19
N GLU A 19 38.24 -28.50 -25.93
CA GLU A 19 36.87 -28.86 -25.57
C GLU A 19 36.90 -29.84 -24.39
N SER A 20 36.97 -29.31 -23.16
CA SER A 20 36.80 -30.13 -21.96
C SER A 20 35.31 -30.47 -21.80
N ARG A 21 34.84 -31.52 -22.46
CA ARG A 21 33.53 -32.10 -22.17
C ARG A 21 33.69 -33.06 -20.99
N PRO A 22 33.01 -32.85 -19.85
CA PRO A 22 33.12 -33.79 -18.75
C PRO A 22 32.64 -35.17 -19.22
N PRO A 23 33.36 -36.25 -18.89
CA PRO A 23 32.89 -37.61 -19.16
C PRO A 23 31.54 -37.84 -18.46
N PRO A 24 30.71 -38.78 -18.96
CA PRO A 24 29.48 -39.14 -18.30
C PRO A 24 29.77 -39.55 -16.85
N PRO A 25 28.89 -39.20 -15.89
CA PRO A 25 29.12 -39.49 -14.47
C PRO A 25 29.32 -40.99 -14.26
N ALA A 26 30.50 -41.35 -13.72
CA ALA A 26 30.86 -42.71 -13.32
C ALA A 26 30.76 -42.85 -11.79
N ALA A 27 30.74 -44.09 -11.30
CA ALA A 27 30.69 -44.37 -9.87
C ALA A 27 31.95 -43.82 -9.15
N ASP A 28 31.77 -43.28 -7.93
CA ASP A 28 32.87 -42.77 -7.12
C ASP A 28 33.87 -43.88 -6.76
N VAL A 29 35.17 -43.59 -6.93
CA VAL A 29 36.28 -44.49 -6.61
C VAL A 29 37.16 -43.87 -5.53
N VAL A 30 37.43 -44.61 -4.46
CA VAL A 30 38.34 -44.16 -3.39
C VAL A 30 39.78 -44.21 -3.89
N ILE A 31 40.39 -43.05 -4.12
CA ILE A 31 41.78 -42.93 -4.61
C ILE A 31 42.80 -43.10 -3.47
N ARG A 32 42.45 -42.69 -2.24
CA ARG A 32 43.30 -42.83 -1.04
C ARG A 32 42.47 -42.74 0.24
N GLN A 33 42.61 -43.72 1.14
CA GLN A 33 41.99 -43.71 2.46
C GLN A 33 43.01 -43.27 3.53
N THR A 34 42.72 -42.20 4.26
CA THR A 34 43.68 -41.57 5.19
C THR A 34 43.41 -41.89 6.66
N SER A 35 42.22 -42.42 7.00
CA SER A 35 41.84 -42.78 8.37
C SER A 35 40.64 -43.73 8.40
N GLU A 36 40.42 -44.38 9.54
CA GLU A 36 39.20 -45.17 9.80
C GLU A 36 37.93 -44.31 9.75
N ARG A 37 38.02 -43.04 10.19
CA ARG A 37 36.89 -42.10 10.11
C ARG A 37 36.51 -41.80 8.67
N ALA A 38 37.49 -41.74 7.75
CA ALA A 38 37.23 -41.62 6.32
C ALA A 38 36.59 -42.89 5.75
N ALA A 39 37.03 -44.09 6.17
CA ALA A 39 36.43 -45.36 5.78
C ALA A 39 34.95 -45.45 6.20
N TYR A 40 34.65 -45.05 7.44
CA TYR A 40 33.30 -44.98 7.98
C TYR A 40 32.40 -44.06 7.14
N TRP A 41 32.83 -42.83 6.85
CA TRP A 41 32.06 -41.91 6.03
C TRP A 41 31.86 -42.39 4.58
N HIS A 42 32.86 -43.07 3.98
CA HIS A 42 32.71 -43.66 2.65
C HIS A 42 31.71 -44.82 2.64
N ALA A 43 31.66 -45.65 3.68
CA ALA A 43 30.67 -46.71 3.82
C ALA A 43 29.26 -46.12 3.93
N CYS A 44 29.06 -45.14 4.82
CA CYS A 44 27.78 -44.43 4.95
C CYS A 44 27.34 -43.78 3.63
N ALA A 45 28.25 -43.18 2.86
CA ALA A 45 27.93 -42.52 1.60
C ALA A 45 27.44 -43.48 0.50
N ARG A 46 27.89 -44.75 0.51
CA ARG A 46 27.43 -45.76 -0.47
C ARG A 46 26.01 -46.26 -0.21
N GLU A 47 25.57 -46.18 1.04
CA GLU A 47 24.21 -46.55 1.45
C GLU A 47 23.20 -45.42 1.20
N LEU A 48 23.67 -44.20 0.93
CA LEU A 48 22.81 -43.06 0.62
C LEU A 48 22.21 -43.19 -0.80
N PRO A 49 20.99 -42.67 -1.00
CA PRO A 49 20.43 -42.54 -2.35
C PRO A 49 21.34 -41.66 -3.22
N PRO A 50 21.36 -41.87 -4.54
CA PRO A 50 22.15 -41.06 -5.44
C PRO A 50 21.79 -39.57 -5.29
N PRO A 51 22.78 -38.66 -5.34
CA PRO A 51 22.51 -37.23 -5.19
C PRO A 51 21.56 -36.77 -6.30
N PRO A 52 20.64 -35.83 -6.00
CA PRO A 52 19.67 -35.38 -6.97
C PRO A 52 20.36 -34.80 -8.21
N THR A 53 19.88 -35.15 -9.40
CA THR A 53 20.40 -34.65 -10.68
C THR A 53 20.30 -33.13 -10.76
N PRO A 54 21.08 -32.45 -11.63
CA PRO A 54 20.94 -31.02 -11.85
C PRO A 54 19.50 -30.58 -12.14
N ALA A 55 18.74 -31.37 -12.91
CA ALA A 55 17.33 -31.13 -13.19
C ALA A 55 16.46 -31.24 -11.94
N GLN A 56 16.66 -32.27 -11.11
CA GLN A 56 15.95 -32.43 -9.84
C GLN A 56 16.25 -31.28 -8.86
N ARG A 57 17.50 -30.80 -8.79
CA ARG A 57 17.87 -29.63 -7.97
C ARG A 57 17.23 -28.35 -8.48
N ALA A 58 17.15 -28.16 -9.80
CA ALA A 58 16.50 -27.01 -10.40
C ALA A 58 14.99 -26.99 -10.11
N GLU A 59 14.32 -28.14 -10.20
CA GLU A 59 12.90 -28.27 -9.87
C GLU A 59 12.66 -28.06 -8.38
N ALA A 60 13.47 -28.64 -7.49
CA ALA A 60 13.38 -28.40 -6.05
C ALA A 60 13.50 -26.90 -5.69
N ARG A 61 14.43 -26.18 -6.34
CA ARG A 61 14.54 -24.71 -6.20
C ARG A 61 13.31 -23.98 -6.74
N ARG A 62 12.72 -24.44 -7.86
CA ARG A 62 11.49 -23.88 -8.40
C ARG A 62 10.33 -24.02 -7.42
N GLN A 63 10.15 -25.22 -6.86
CA GLN A 63 9.13 -25.51 -5.85
C GLN A 63 9.34 -24.68 -4.59
N GLN A 64 10.57 -24.59 -4.07
CA GLN A 64 10.90 -23.74 -2.93
C GLN A 64 10.58 -22.26 -3.19
N ARG A 65 10.88 -21.73 -4.38
CA ARG A 65 10.52 -20.35 -4.74
C ARG A 65 9.01 -20.16 -4.82
N LEU A 66 8.26 -21.10 -5.39
CA LEU A 66 6.81 -21.02 -5.46
C LEU A 66 6.18 -21.07 -4.08
N ALA A 67 6.60 -22.02 -3.23
CA ALA A 67 6.18 -22.13 -1.85
C ALA A 67 6.54 -20.88 -1.03
N GLY A 68 7.74 -20.33 -1.21
CA GLY A 68 8.16 -19.08 -0.59
C GLY A 68 7.29 -17.88 -1.01
N ARG A 69 6.99 -17.75 -2.31
CA ARG A 69 6.07 -16.71 -2.82
C ARG A 69 4.66 -16.87 -2.28
N GLN A 70 4.18 -18.10 -2.17
CA GLN A 70 2.86 -18.38 -1.59
C GLN A 70 2.82 -17.99 -0.11
N LYS A 71 3.80 -18.44 0.69
CA LYS A 71 3.88 -18.09 2.11
C LYS A 71 3.97 -16.58 2.33
N LEU A 72 4.74 -15.87 1.51
CA LEU A 72 4.79 -14.40 1.55
C LEU A 72 3.43 -13.79 1.22
N ARG A 73 2.72 -14.28 0.20
CA ARG A 73 1.36 -13.80 -0.12
C ARG A 73 0.38 -14.01 1.03
N GLU A 74 0.41 -15.18 1.67
CA GLU A 74 -0.43 -15.48 2.83
C GLU A 74 -0.13 -14.54 4.00
N VAL A 75 1.16 -14.29 4.29
CA VAL A 75 1.59 -13.32 5.31
C VAL A 75 1.12 -11.90 4.98
N TRP A 76 1.28 -11.47 3.72
CA TRP A 76 0.82 -10.16 3.26
C TRP A 76 -0.70 -10.00 3.35
N GLN A 77 -1.46 -11.02 2.93
CA GLN A 77 -2.92 -11.01 3.03
C GLN A 77 -3.40 -10.96 4.48
N ALA A 78 -2.79 -11.74 5.36
CA ALA A 78 -3.10 -11.71 6.79
C ALA A 78 -2.76 -10.35 7.42
N ALA A 79 -1.65 -9.74 7.02
CA ALA A 79 -1.27 -8.40 7.46
C ALA A 79 -2.25 -7.33 6.93
N GLU A 80 -2.66 -7.42 5.67
CA GLU A 80 -3.63 -6.51 5.07
C GLU A 80 -4.97 -6.54 5.81
N VAL A 81 -5.54 -7.72 6.04
CA VAL A 81 -6.77 -7.87 6.82
C VAL A 81 -6.64 -7.22 8.20
N ARG A 82 -5.50 -7.39 8.88
CA ARG A 82 -5.25 -6.77 10.18
C ARG A 82 -5.17 -5.25 10.10
N TRP A 83 -4.49 -4.69 9.11
CA TRP A 83 -4.36 -3.24 8.94
C TRP A 83 -5.68 -2.56 8.57
N TRP A 84 -6.56 -3.28 7.88
CA TRP A 84 -7.86 -2.76 7.44
C TRP A 84 -9.01 -3.01 8.41
N GLY A 85 -8.71 -3.24 9.69
CA GLY A 85 -9.74 -3.40 10.73
C GLY A 85 -10.42 -4.78 10.74
N GLY A 86 -9.71 -5.83 10.36
CA GLY A 86 -10.17 -7.22 10.42
C GLY A 86 -10.87 -7.74 9.16
N ARG A 87 -11.01 -6.91 8.12
CA ARG A 87 -11.58 -7.27 6.81
C ARG A 87 -10.68 -6.76 5.69
N ALA A 88 -10.52 -7.55 4.63
CA ALA A 88 -9.80 -7.10 3.45
C ALA A 88 -10.57 -5.96 2.75
N PRO A 89 -9.90 -4.90 2.26
CA PRO A 89 -10.55 -3.86 1.48
C PRO A 89 -10.92 -4.39 0.08
N SER A 90 -11.91 -3.76 -0.56
CA SER A 90 -12.09 -3.90 -2.00
C SER A 90 -10.97 -3.21 -2.79
N GLU A 91 -10.79 -3.56 -4.06
CA GLU A 91 -9.86 -2.85 -4.96
C GLU A 91 -10.21 -1.37 -5.15
N ARG A 92 -11.48 -0.97 -4.94
CA ARG A 92 -11.89 0.44 -5.00
C ARG A 92 -11.39 1.16 -3.76
N ILE A 93 -11.72 0.66 -2.57
CA ILE A 93 -11.29 1.23 -1.29
C ILE A 93 -9.77 1.29 -1.16
N ARG A 94 -9.03 0.29 -1.65
CA ARG A 94 -7.56 0.27 -1.58
C ARG A 94 -6.91 1.45 -2.31
N ARG A 95 -7.56 2.00 -3.35
CA ARG A 95 -7.02 3.08 -4.19
C ARG A 95 -7.33 4.48 -3.66
N ILE A 96 -8.19 4.59 -2.65
CA ILE A 96 -8.68 5.87 -2.14
C ILE A 96 -7.76 6.36 -1.02
N ASN A 97 -7.35 7.63 -1.09
CA ASN A 97 -6.49 8.20 -0.05
C ASN A 97 -7.25 8.33 1.27
N GLY A 98 -6.56 8.14 2.39
CA GLY A 98 -7.19 8.24 3.72
C GLY A 98 -8.16 7.11 4.08
N ALA A 99 -8.55 6.23 3.15
CA ALA A 99 -9.46 5.12 3.42
C ALA A 99 -8.94 4.15 4.50
N LEU A 100 -7.64 3.86 4.49
CA LEU A 100 -7.00 3.06 5.55
C LEU A 100 -7.09 3.76 6.92
N ALA A 101 -6.94 5.09 6.95
CA ALA A 101 -7.07 5.85 8.20
C ALA A 101 -8.51 5.77 8.72
N ILE A 102 -9.52 5.93 7.86
CA ILE A 102 -10.92 5.75 8.25
C ILE A 102 -11.16 4.31 8.73
N ALA A 103 -10.68 3.29 8.02
CA ALA A 103 -10.84 1.88 8.43
C ALA A 103 -10.27 1.57 9.82
N LEU A 104 -9.17 2.22 10.19
CA LEU A 104 -8.55 2.07 11.51
C LEU A 104 -9.34 2.77 12.63
N LEU A 105 -10.07 3.83 12.31
CA LEU A 105 -10.87 4.60 13.26
C LEU A 105 -12.30 4.05 13.39
N ASP A 106 -12.91 3.71 12.26
CA ASP A 106 -14.25 3.14 12.15
C ASP A 106 -14.40 2.35 10.84
N ARG A 107 -14.23 1.02 10.94
CA ARG A 107 -14.36 0.13 9.79
C ARG A 107 -15.80 0.02 9.28
N ASP A 108 -16.78 0.05 10.18
CA ASP A 108 -18.17 -0.11 9.79
C ASP A 108 -18.68 1.11 9.03
N LEU A 109 -18.26 2.31 9.44
CA LEU A 109 -18.52 3.54 8.70
C LEU A 109 -17.97 3.48 7.27
N LEU A 110 -16.72 3.05 7.09
CA LEU A 110 -16.12 2.91 5.76
C LEU A 110 -16.91 1.93 4.87
N ASP A 111 -17.21 0.74 5.40
CA ASP A 111 -17.95 -0.29 4.67
C ASP A 111 -19.35 0.17 4.30
N LYS A 112 -20.02 0.93 5.17
CA LYS A 112 -21.34 1.48 4.88
C LYS A 112 -21.26 2.54 3.77
N ILE A 113 -20.28 3.44 3.82
CA ILE A 113 -20.07 4.44 2.75
C ILE A 113 -19.82 3.76 1.40
N GLU A 114 -19.03 2.68 1.36
CA GLU A 114 -18.79 1.90 0.14
C GLU A 114 -20.08 1.34 -0.48
N ASN A 115 -21.03 0.91 0.35
CA ASN A 115 -22.28 0.29 -0.07
C ASN A 115 -23.41 1.28 -0.37
N LEU A 116 -23.22 2.58 -0.11
CA LEU A 116 -24.18 3.60 -0.48
C LEU A 116 -24.21 3.82 -2.00
N ASP A 117 -25.34 4.36 -2.48
CA ASP A 117 -25.42 4.84 -3.86
C ASP A 117 -24.55 6.10 -4.06
N GLU A 118 -24.29 6.43 -5.33
CA GLU A 118 -23.46 7.57 -5.71
C GLU A 118 -24.01 8.90 -5.19
N THR A 119 -25.34 9.04 -5.06
CA THR A 119 -25.98 10.29 -4.59
C THR A 119 -25.68 10.50 -3.11
N ALA A 120 -25.81 9.46 -2.30
CA ALA A 120 -25.51 9.52 -0.88
C ALA A 120 -24.00 9.69 -0.62
N GLN A 121 -23.14 9.06 -1.42
CA GLN A 121 -21.69 9.29 -1.35
C GLN A 121 -21.32 10.76 -1.65
N ARG A 122 -21.96 11.38 -2.65
CA ARG A 122 -21.81 12.81 -2.94
C ARG A 122 -22.32 13.70 -1.82
N ALA A 123 -23.48 13.38 -1.25
CA ALA A 123 -24.05 14.15 -0.16
C ALA A 123 -23.13 14.13 1.08
N ILE A 124 -22.55 12.97 1.42
CA ILE A 124 -21.55 12.83 2.49
C ILE A 124 -20.32 13.69 2.20
N ALA A 125 -19.82 13.68 0.96
CA ALA A 125 -18.66 14.48 0.57
C ALA A 125 -18.92 15.98 0.79
N ILE A 126 -20.02 16.52 0.26
CA ILE A 126 -20.37 17.95 0.38
C ILE A 126 -20.58 18.33 1.85
N TRP A 127 -21.30 17.49 2.61
CA TRP A 127 -21.53 17.70 4.03
C TRP A 127 -20.22 17.70 4.83
N ALA A 128 -19.33 16.72 4.59
CA ALA A 128 -18.06 16.60 5.31
C ALA A 128 -17.13 17.78 5.01
N ALA A 129 -17.07 18.26 3.76
CA ALA A 129 -16.36 19.48 3.41
C ALA A 129 -16.92 20.68 4.17
N GLY A 130 -18.25 20.82 4.23
CA GLY A 130 -18.91 21.89 4.98
C GLY A 130 -18.61 21.83 6.47
N ARG A 131 -18.56 20.64 7.06
CA ARG A 131 -18.17 20.44 8.47
C ARG A 131 -16.71 20.80 8.71
N ALA A 132 -15.80 20.41 7.83
CA ALA A 132 -14.39 20.76 7.92
C ALA A 132 -14.19 22.29 7.87
N TYR A 133 -14.81 22.97 6.91
CA TYR A 133 -14.70 24.44 6.78
C TYR A 133 -15.32 25.18 7.96
N ARG A 134 -16.44 24.67 8.51
CA ARG A 134 -17.06 25.25 9.71
C ARG A 134 -16.17 25.07 10.93
N GLU A 135 -15.59 23.88 11.10
CA GLU A 135 -14.68 23.60 12.20
C GLU A 135 -13.40 24.43 12.13
N ALA A 136 -12.90 24.69 10.93
CA ALA A 136 -11.74 25.55 10.69
C ALA A 136 -12.08 27.05 10.72
N GLY A 137 -13.34 27.45 10.92
CA GLY A 137 -13.76 28.85 10.93
C GLY A 137 -13.58 29.55 9.57
N LEU A 138 -13.66 28.81 8.47
CA LEU A 138 -13.50 29.32 7.10
C LEU A 138 -14.84 29.60 6.41
N SER A 139 -15.96 29.10 6.94
CA SER A 139 -17.27 29.13 6.27
C SER A 139 -17.77 30.54 5.91
N ASP A 140 -17.42 31.56 6.71
CA ASP A 140 -17.94 32.92 6.53
C ASP A 140 -17.09 33.77 5.58
N LEU A 141 -16.06 33.20 4.97
CA LEU A 141 -15.18 33.91 4.05
C LEU A 141 -15.82 33.99 2.65
N ASP A 142 -15.86 35.19 2.07
CA ASP A 142 -16.57 35.45 0.80
C ASP A 142 -16.09 34.58 -0.37
N TRP A 143 -14.84 34.11 -0.34
CA TRP A 143 -14.26 33.25 -1.36
C TRP A 143 -14.63 31.76 -1.19
N VAL A 144 -15.17 31.36 -0.04
CA VAL A 144 -15.63 29.98 0.23
C VAL A 144 -17.05 29.75 -0.28
N THR A 145 -17.95 30.70 -0.09
CA THR A 145 -19.37 30.59 -0.47
C THR A 145 -19.59 30.20 -1.93
N PRO A 146 -18.92 30.83 -2.94
CA PRO A 146 -19.08 30.45 -4.34
C PRO A 146 -18.62 29.02 -4.63
N ALA A 147 -17.66 28.51 -3.85
CA ALA A 147 -17.10 27.18 -4.07
C ALA A 147 -18.04 26.08 -3.58
N PHE A 148 -18.69 26.25 -2.43
CA PHE A 148 -19.77 25.35 -2.00
C PHE A 148 -20.97 25.39 -2.94
N ALA A 149 -21.35 26.58 -3.43
CA ALA A 149 -22.39 26.70 -4.45
C ALA A 149 -22.00 26.02 -5.77
N ALA A 150 -20.71 25.91 -6.10
CA ALA A 150 -20.25 25.13 -7.25
C ALA A 150 -20.37 23.62 -7.00
N LEU A 151 -19.94 23.14 -5.83
CA LEU A 151 -20.06 21.74 -5.42
C LEU A 151 -21.50 21.22 -5.45
N GLU A 152 -22.44 21.96 -4.87
CA GLU A 152 -23.86 21.60 -4.84
C GLU A 152 -24.49 21.44 -6.23
N HIS A 153 -23.97 22.18 -7.21
CA HIS A 153 -24.45 22.13 -8.59
C HIS A 153 -23.56 21.25 -9.50
N GLY A 154 -22.59 20.54 -8.94
CA GLY A 154 -21.65 19.70 -9.72
C GLY A 154 -20.82 20.49 -10.72
N ARG A 155 -20.54 21.77 -10.45
CA ARG A 155 -19.74 22.64 -11.32
C ARG A 155 -18.26 22.62 -10.91
N PRO A 156 -17.33 22.91 -11.83
CA PRO A 156 -15.93 23.13 -11.47
C PRO A 156 -15.78 24.18 -10.38
N LEU A 157 -14.82 23.98 -9.48
CA LEU A 157 -14.54 24.93 -8.41
C LEU A 157 -14.09 26.29 -9.01
N PRO A 158 -14.61 27.42 -8.51
CA PRO A 158 -14.21 28.74 -8.97
C PRO A 158 -12.92 29.19 -8.29
N ARG A 159 -12.37 30.33 -8.74
CA ARG A 159 -11.30 31.03 -8.02
C ARG A 159 -11.68 31.26 -6.55
N PRO A 160 -10.74 31.06 -5.61
CA PRO A 160 -9.33 30.71 -5.82
C PRO A 160 -9.06 29.20 -5.95
N PHE A 161 -10.07 28.34 -5.87
CA PHE A 161 -9.90 26.88 -5.75
C PHE A 161 -9.75 26.14 -7.07
N ASP A 162 -9.87 26.84 -8.19
CA ASP A 162 -9.45 26.36 -9.52
C ASP A 162 -7.92 26.20 -9.64
N ASP A 163 -7.16 26.78 -8.72
CA ASP A 163 -5.71 26.69 -8.62
C ASP A 163 -5.26 26.45 -7.16
N HIS A 164 -4.49 25.38 -6.94
CA HIS A 164 -4.02 25.02 -5.61
C HIS A 164 -3.13 26.11 -5.00
N ASP A 165 -2.22 26.69 -5.78
CA ASP A 165 -1.26 27.69 -5.27
C ASP A 165 -1.99 28.99 -4.89
N ALA A 166 -2.98 29.38 -5.69
CA ALA A 166 -3.82 30.54 -5.39
C ALA A 166 -4.62 30.36 -4.10
N ALA A 167 -5.22 29.19 -3.88
CA ALA A 167 -5.94 28.87 -2.65
C ALA A 167 -5.03 28.92 -1.41
N TRP A 168 -3.82 28.32 -1.50
CA TRP A 168 -2.85 28.33 -0.39
C TRP A 168 -2.29 29.72 -0.09
N GLN A 169 -2.01 30.51 -1.13
CA GLN A 169 -1.59 31.89 -0.99
C GLN A 169 -2.68 32.73 -0.33
N LEU A 170 -3.94 32.59 -0.76
CA LEU A 170 -5.04 33.33 -0.15
C LEU A 170 -5.23 32.94 1.32
N LEU A 171 -5.19 31.65 1.64
CA LEU A 171 -5.28 31.14 3.01
C LEU A 171 -4.20 31.74 3.93
N SER A 172 -2.99 31.94 3.39
CA SER A 172 -1.85 32.46 4.14
C SER A 172 -1.87 33.98 4.33
N THR A 173 -2.48 34.70 3.38
CA THR A 173 -2.41 36.17 3.28
C THR A 173 -3.67 36.88 3.76
N ASP A 174 -4.85 36.26 3.68
CA ASP A 174 -6.11 36.88 4.12
C ASP A 174 -6.13 36.96 5.66
N SER A 175 -6.04 38.20 6.17
CA SER A 175 -6.03 38.48 7.61
C SER A 175 -7.29 38.04 8.37
N ARG A 176 -8.39 37.76 7.66
CA ARG A 176 -9.64 37.24 8.26
C ARG A 176 -9.57 35.75 8.56
N VAL A 177 -8.60 35.03 8.00
CA VAL A 177 -8.43 33.59 8.23
C VAL A 177 -7.99 33.36 9.67
N PRO A 178 -8.77 32.62 10.48
CA PRO A 178 -8.38 32.29 11.83
C PRO A 178 -7.14 31.39 11.84
N ARG A 179 -6.34 31.47 12.90
CA ARG A 179 -5.15 30.63 13.08
C ARG A 179 -5.34 29.71 14.28
N THR A 180 -6.04 28.61 14.06
CA THR A 180 -6.32 27.63 15.11
C THR A 180 -5.52 26.35 14.89
N THR A 181 -5.20 25.68 15.98
CA THR A 181 -4.47 24.42 15.96
C THR A 181 -5.10 23.43 16.93
N VAL A 182 -5.06 22.14 16.58
CA VAL A 182 -5.58 21.02 17.38
C VAL A 182 -4.55 19.90 17.45
N ALA A 183 -4.66 19.02 18.44
CA ALA A 183 -3.86 17.79 18.46
C ALA A 183 -4.24 16.88 17.28
N SER A 184 -3.28 16.19 16.67
CA SER A 184 -3.58 15.32 15.54
C SER A 184 -4.45 14.13 15.95
N TYR A 185 -5.27 13.63 15.01
CA TYR A 185 -6.17 12.50 15.24
C TYR A 185 -5.42 11.19 15.55
N ASP A 186 -4.17 11.08 15.12
CA ASP A 186 -3.32 9.88 15.20
C ASP A 186 -2.15 10.02 16.19
N GLY A 187 -2.02 11.16 16.86
CA GLY A 187 -0.91 11.46 17.78
C GLY A 187 0.47 11.57 17.12
N ARG A 188 0.59 11.60 15.79
CA ARG A 188 1.88 11.78 15.10
C ARG A 188 2.43 13.20 15.18
N HIS A 189 1.56 14.17 15.37
CA HIS A 189 1.91 15.58 15.51
C HIS A 189 1.22 16.19 16.72
N ASP A 190 1.98 16.90 17.56
CA ASP A 190 1.43 17.57 18.75
C ASP A 190 0.34 18.57 18.39
N ARG A 191 0.53 19.31 17.28
CA ARG A 191 -0.41 20.32 16.78
C ARG A 191 -0.43 20.36 15.26
N ILE A 192 -1.62 20.50 14.70
CA ILE A 192 -1.88 20.71 13.27
C ILE A 192 -2.76 21.94 13.07
N SER A 193 -2.59 22.68 11.97
CA SER A 193 -3.45 23.81 11.61
C SER A 193 -4.78 23.30 11.04
N GLN A 194 -5.90 23.72 11.63
CA GLN A 194 -7.22 23.31 11.14
C GLN A 194 -7.51 23.86 9.75
N GLN A 195 -7.09 25.09 9.47
CA GLN A 195 -7.30 25.75 8.18
C GLN A 195 -6.57 25.01 7.05
N HIS A 196 -5.32 24.63 7.28
CA HIS A 196 -4.56 23.86 6.28
C HIS A 196 -5.08 22.43 6.12
N ALA A 197 -5.63 21.84 7.17
CA ALA A 197 -6.28 20.54 7.11
C ALA A 197 -7.63 20.56 6.38
N ALA A 198 -8.37 21.67 6.44
CA ALA A 198 -9.71 21.80 5.87
C ALA A 198 -9.71 22.02 4.36
N VAL A 199 -8.76 22.79 3.84
CA VAL A 199 -8.74 23.19 2.41
C VAL A 199 -8.84 21.98 1.45
N PRO A 200 -8.07 20.89 1.62
CA PRO A 200 -8.13 19.74 0.72
C PRO A 200 -9.50 19.05 0.66
N ALA A 201 -10.32 19.18 1.71
CA ALA A 201 -11.67 18.61 1.75
C ALA A 201 -12.54 19.11 0.58
N LEU A 202 -12.33 20.35 0.12
CA LEU A 202 -13.08 20.92 -0.98
C LEU A 202 -12.72 20.27 -2.34
N TRP A 203 -11.42 20.02 -2.57
CA TRP A 203 -10.96 19.34 -3.79
C TRP A 203 -11.39 17.88 -3.82
N SER A 204 -11.29 17.18 -2.68
CA SER A 204 -11.81 15.81 -2.57
C SER A 204 -13.31 15.76 -2.81
N ALA A 205 -14.10 16.71 -2.29
CA ALA A 205 -15.54 16.74 -2.53
C ALA A 205 -15.88 16.95 -4.01
N ALA A 206 -15.04 17.69 -4.73
CA ALA A 206 -15.16 17.92 -6.18
C ALA A 206 -14.67 16.76 -7.05
N ALA A 207 -14.02 15.72 -6.49
CA ALA A 207 -13.42 14.64 -7.26
C ALA A 207 -14.45 13.86 -8.10
N GLY A 208 -14.07 13.31 -9.25
CA GLY A 208 -15.01 12.67 -10.19
C GLY A 208 -15.65 11.36 -9.72
N ASP A 209 -14.98 10.58 -8.88
CA ASP A 209 -15.52 9.34 -8.30
C ASP A 209 -16.29 9.64 -7.00
N PRO A 210 -17.61 9.38 -6.91
CA PRO A 210 -18.41 9.65 -5.72
C PRO A 210 -17.88 8.97 -4.45
N LEU A 211 -17.40 7.72 -4.55
CA LEU A 211 -16.90 6.98 -3.40
C LEU A 211 -15.60 7.60 -2.88
N ALA A 212 -14.66 7.90 -3.78
CA ALA A 212 -13.44 8.61 -3.42
C ALA A 212 -13.76 9.98 -2.81
N ALA A 213 -14.70 10.73 -3.40
CA ALA A 213 -15.11 12.03 -2.88
C ALA A 213 -15.65 11.93 -1.46
N GLY A 214 -16.51 10.95 -1.16
CA GLY A 214 -17.06 10.75 0.19
C GLY A 214 -15.97 10.41 1.22
N VAL A 215 -15.13 9.42 0.91
CA VAL A 215 -14.13 8.89 1.86
C VAL A 215 -12.94 9.84 2.05
N GLU A 216 -12.38 10.41 0.97
CA GLU A 216 -11.25 11.34 1.08
C GLU A 216 -11.67 12.63 1.79
N THR A 217 -12.87 13.13 1.51
CA THR A 217 -13.36 14.34 2.18
C THR A 217 -13.61 14.09 3.66
N LEU A 218 -14.19 12.94 4.03
CA LEU A 218 -14.36 12.56 5.43
C LEU A 218 -12.99 12.41 6.13
N PHE A 219 -11.97 11.90 5.43
CA PHE A 219 -10.61 11.87 5.95
C PHE A 219 -10.06 13.28 6.18
N HIS A 220 -10.17 14.21 5.23
CA HIS A 220 -9.72 15.58 5.44
C HIS A 220 -10.49 16.30 6.58
N ALA A 221 -11.80 16.04 6.71
CA ALA A 221 -12.57 16.50 7.85
C ALA A 221 -12.06 15.89 9.18
N THR A 222 -11.70 14.61 9.20
CA THR A 222 -11.07 13.94 10.36
C THR A 222 -9.77 14.62 10.75
N VAL A 223 -8.90 14.93 9.78
CA VAL A 223 -7.65 15.68 10.03
C VAL A 223 -7.97 17.07 10.57
N THR A 224 -8.98 17.76 10.06
CA THR A 224 -9.39 19.09 10.52
C THR A 224 -9.88 19.10 11.97
N PHE A 225 -10.62 18.07 12.38
CA PHE A 225 -11.08 17.91 13.76
C PHE A 225 -9.96 17.43 14.69
N GLY A 226 -8.91 16.82 14.15
CA GLY A 226 -7.80 16.27 14.93
C GLY A 226 -8.30 15.24 15.94
N SER A 227 -7.85 15.31 17.19
CA SER A 227 -8.34 14.45 18.27
C SER A 227 -9.84 14.59 18.57
N GLY A 228 -10.51 15.62 18.04
CA GLY A 228 -11.95 15.83 18.13
C GLY A 228 -12.78 15.03 17.11
N TYR A 229 -12.15 14.21 16.27
CA TYR A 229 -12.84 13.45 15.22
C TYR A 229 -14.00 12.54 15.69
N PRO A 230 -14.06 12.00 16.93
CA PRO A 230 -15.21 11.20 17.35
C PRO A 230 -16.53 12.00 17.30
N ARG A 231 -16.48 13.33 17.48
CA ARG A 231 -17.64 14.21 17.31
C ARG A 231 -18.09 14.25 15.84
N LEU A 232 -17.15 14.36 14.91
CA LEU A 232 -17.44 14.34 13.46
C LEU A 232 -18.12 13.02 13.07
N PHE A 233 -17.65 11.88 13.57
CA PHE A 233 -18.24 10.58 13.25
C PHE A 233 -19.64 10.44 13.87
N ALA A 234 -19.85 10.91 15.10
CA ALA A 234 -21.20 10.94 15.67
C ALA A 234 -22.16 11.81 14.83
N GLU A 235 -21.69 12.97 14.35
CA GLU A 235 -22.47 13.86 13.51
C GLU A 235 -22.79 13.24 12.13
N VAL A 236 -21.87 12.50 11.50
CA VAL A 236 -22.15 11.86 10.20
C VAL A 236 -23.21 10.77 10.32
N HIS A 237 -23.21 10.02 11.43
CA HIS A 237 -24.25 9.04 11.73
C HIS A 237 -25.62 9.67 12.00
N GLN A 238 -25.65 10.88 12.56
CA GLN A 238 -26.88 11.64 12.79
C GLN A 238 -27.44 12.23 11.50
N GLU A 239 -26.59 12.82 10.67
CA GLU A 239 -26.98 13.44 9.40
C GLU A 239 -27.43 12.40 8.37
N PHE A 240 -26.76 11.24 8.34
CA PHE A 240 -27.05 10.17 7.39
C PHE A 240 -27.51 8.90 8.14
N PRO A 241 -28.78 8.84 8.59
CA PRO A 241 -29.31 7.68 9.31
C PRO A 241 -29.17 6.35 8.58
N VAL A 242 -29.05 6.37 7.24
CA VAL A 242 -28.74 5.19 6.43
C VAL A 242 -27.43 4.51 6.84
N LEU A 243 -26.49 5.25 7.44
CA LEU A 243 -25.25 4.72 8.02
C LEU A 243 -25.45 4.11 9.41
N SER A 244 -26.62 4.27 10.01
CA SER A 244 -26.93 3.77 11.36
C SER A 244 -27.78 2.50 11.32
N THR A 245 -28.48 2.24 10.21
CA THR A 245 -29.25 1.02 10.01
C THR A 245 -28.33 -0.19 9.81
N SER A 246 -28.59 -1.25 10.57
CA SER A 246 -27.94 -2.58 10.42
C SER A 246 -28.82 -3.52 9.63
#